data_AF-A0A3N5GCT2-F1
#
_entry.id   AF-A0A3N5GCT2-F1
#
_cell.length_a   1.000
_cell.length_b   1.000
_cell.length_c   1.000
_cell.angle_alpha   90.00
_cell.angle_beta   90.00
_cell.angle_gamma   90.00
#
_symmetry.space_group_name_H-M   'P 1'
#
loop_
_entity.id
_entity.type
_entity.pdbx_description
1 polymer ?
#
loop_
_entity_poly.entity_id
_entity_poly.type
_entity_poly.pdbx_seq_one_letter_code
_entity_poly.pdbx_strand_id
1 'polypeptide(L)'
;RLDALGDPAFEALRGVRVSAHFLIRRRGELLQFVATDARAWHAGASSFLGRDCCNDFSIGIELEGDGTHRFTEPQYRRLSRLLAMLRARHPLRWIAGHSDIAPGRKHDPGPRFDWARVLAAPEARGIARPL
;
A
#
# COMPACT_ATOMS: atom_id res chain seq x y z
N ARG A 1 -6.07 -11.34 -15.97
CA ARG A 1 -7.19 -11.82 -15.13
C ARG A 1 -6.78 -13.21 -14.67
N LEU A 2 -6.52 -13.41 -13.38
CA LEU A 2 -6.26 -14.76 -12.85
C LEU A 2 -7.53 -15.60 -13.08
N ASP A 3 -7.36 -16.78 -13.66
CA ASP A 3 -8.46 -17.72 -13.82
C ASP A 3 -8.69 -18.42 -12.47
N ALA A 4 -9.59 -17.85 -11.67
CA ALA A 4 -9.96 -18.37 -10.36
C ALA A 4 -10.72 -19.72 -10.43
N LEU A 5 -10.87 -20.32 -11.61
CA LEU A 5 -11.63 -21.55 -11.80
C LEU A 5 -10.80 -22.84 -11.65
N GLY A 6 -9.47 -22.76 -11.59
CA GLY A 6 -8.61 -23.95 -11.69
C GLY A 6 -7.97 -24.48 -10.41
N ASP A 7 -7.93 -23.71 -9.33
CA ASP A 7 -7.20 -24.08 -8.11
C ASP A 7 -8.06 -23.83 -6.86
N PRO A 8 -8.40 -24.89 -6.09
CA PRO A 8 -9.18 -24.81 -4.85
C PRO A 8 -8.66 -23.78 -3.84
N ALA A 9 -7.37 -23.44 -3.87
CA ALA A 9 -6.78 -22.43 -3.00
C ALA A 9 -7.33 -21.01 -3.27
N PHE A 10 -7.85 -20.74 -4.47
CA PHE A 10 -8.44 -19.44 -4.85
C PHE A 10 -9.97 -19.40 -4.77
N GLU A 11 -10.62 -20.50 -4.39
CA GLU A 11 -12.07 -20.56 -4.20
C GLU A 11 -12.55 -19.53 -3.17
N ALA A 12 -11.77 -19.35 -2.09
CA ALA A 12 -12.01 -18.34 -1.07
C ALA A 12 -11.91 -16.88 -1.59
N LEU A 13 -11.27 -16.66 -2.75
CA LEU A 13 -11.17 -15.36 -3.40
C LEU A 13 -12.28 -15.14 -4.44
N ARG A 14 -13.18 -16.11 -4.65
CA ARG A 14 -14.28 -15.98 -5.61
C ARG A 14 -15.18 -14.81 -5.20
N GLY A 15 -15.36 -13.85 -6.11
CA GLY A 15 -16.15 -12.64 -5.88
C GLY A 15 -15.41 -11.52 -5.12
N VAL A 16 -14.21 -11.78 -4.60
CA VAL A 16 -13.38 -10.76 -3.95
C VAL A 16 -12.70 -9.91 -5.02
N ARG A 17 -12.91 -8.59 -4.98
CA ARG A 17 -12.14 -7.63 -5.78
C ARG A 17 -10.94 -7.19 -4.95
N VAL A 18 -9.76 -7.60 -5.37
CA VAL A 18 -8.49 -7.15 -4.78
C VAL A 18 -7.58 -6.63 -5.89
N SER A 19 -7.05 -5.43 -5.69
CA SER A 19 -6.00 -4.86 -6.53
C SER A 19 -5.27 -3.76 -5.78
N ALA A 20 -4.02 -3.52 -6.14
CA ALA A 20 -3.26 -2.36 -5.68
C ALA A 20 -2.83 -1.53 -6.89
N HIS A 21 -2.43 -0.28 -6.67
CA HIS A 21 -1.83 0.51 -7.73
C HIS A 21 -0.43 0.00 -8.03
N PHE A 22 0.35 -0.25 -6.98
CA PHE A 22 1.74 -0.68 -7.09
C PHE A 22 2.06 -1.88 -6.19
N LEU A 23 3.04 -2.68 -6.60
CA LEU A 23 3.73 -3.66 -5.78
C LEU A 23 5.25 -3.43 -5.88
N ILE A 24 5.91 -3.39 -4.72
CA ILE A 24 7.37 -3.34 -4.61
C ILE A 24 7.88 -4.69 -4.10
N ARG A 25 8.55 -5.44 -4.99
CA ARG A 25 9.12 -6.75 -4.67
C ARG A 25 10.35 -6.64 -3.78
N ARG A 26 10.78 -7.76 -3.18
CA ARG A 26 11.89 -7.76 -2.19
C ARG A 26 13.23 -7.23 -2.72
N ARG A 27 13.50 -7.29 -4.02
CA ARG A 27 14.71 -6.72 -4.63
C ARG A 27 14.50 -5.29 -5.17
N GLY A 28 13.35 -4.68 -4.87
CA GLY A 28 13.01 -3.31 -5.22
C GLY A 28 12.48 -3.14 -6.63
N GLU A 29 12.08 -4.22 -7.31
CA GLU A 29 11.31 -4.14 -8.56
C GLU A 29 9.95 -3.49 -8.28
N LEU A 30 9.53 -2.58 -9.15
CA LEU A 30 8.25 -1.90 -9.07
C LEU A 30 7.35 -2.39 -10.19
N LEU A 31 6.18 -2.88 -9.82
CA LEU A 31 5.10 -3.26 -10.74
C LEU A 31 3.93 -2.30 -10.52
N GLN A 32 3.26 -1.92 -11.60
CA GLN A 32 2.02 -1.14 -11.54
C GLN A 32 0.88 -1.96 -12.16
N PHE A 33 -0.25 -2.04 -11.45
CA PHE A 33 -1.44 -2.78 -11.91
C PHE A 33 -2.64 -1.90 -12.19
N VAL A 34 -2.76 -0.77 -11.48
CA VAL A 34 -3.85 0.19 -11.64
C VAL A 34 -3.27 1.59 -11.79
N ALA A 35 -3.85 2.38 -12.70
CA ALA A 35 -3.48 3.79 -12.86
C ALA A 35 -3.88 4.60 -11.62
N THR A 36 -3.12 5.62 -11.24
CA THR A 36 -3.32 6.37 -9.98
C THR A 36 -4.56 7.25 -9.94
N ASP A 37 -5.19 7.47 -11.10
CA ASP A 37 -6.47 8.15 -11.30
C ASP A 37 -7.65 7.17 -11.39
N ALA A 38 -7.37 5.86 -11.41
CA ALA A 38 -8.36 4.81 -11.38
C ALA A 38 -8.44 4.18 -9.98
N ARG A 39 -9.60 3.60 -9.68
CA ARG A 39 -9.85 2.97 -8.38
C ARG A 39 -9.23 1.57 -8.30
N ALA A 40 -8.29 1.38 -7.38
CA ALA A 40 -7.86 0.05 -6.93
C ALA A 40 -8.64 -0.43 -5.69
N TRP A 41 -8.63 -1.74 -5.43
CA TRP A 41 -9.37 -2.38 -4.34
C TRP A 41 -8.41 -2.95 -3.30
N HIS A 42 -7.69 -2.08 -2.57
CA HIS A 42 -6.64 -2.49 -1.63
C HIS A 42 -7.06 -2.29 -0.16
N ALA A 43 -7.80 -1.23 0.14
CA ALA A 43 -8.13 -0.85 1.52
C ALA A 43 -9.32 -1.65 2.08
N GLY A 44 -10.29 -2.05 1.26
CA GLY A 44 -11.54 -2.66 1.72
C GLY A 44 -12.35 -1.72 2.64
N ALA A 45 -13.13 -2.28 3.57
CA ALA A 45 -13.88 -1.50 4.58
C ALA A 45 -12.90 -0.73 5.49
N SER A 46 -12.81 0.58 5.31
CA SER A 46 -11.76 1.43 5.87
C SER A 46 -12.23 2.88 6.02
N SER A 47 -11.63 3.60 6.96
CA SER A 47 -11.88 5.02 7.22
C SER A 47 -10.57 5.74 7.55
N PHE A 48 -10.38 6.94 7.00
CA PHE A 48 -9.22 7.78 7.27
C PHE A 48 -9.68 9.18 7.66
N LEU A 49 -9.36 9.60 8.90
CA LEU A 49 -9.77 10.89 9.46
C LEU A 49 -11.28 11.15 9.32
N GLY A 50 -12.09 10.11 9.58
CA GLY A 50 -13.56 10.18 9.50
C GLY A 50 -14.14 10.08 8.08
N ARG A 51 -13.30 9.91 7.05
CA ARG A 51 -13.75 9.66 5.68
C ARG A 51 -13.66 8.18 5.34
N ASP A 52 -14.82 7.57 5.12
CA ASP A 52 -14.93 6.16 4.74
C ASP A 52 -14.56 5.88 3.28
N CYS A 53 -14.40 4.61 2.95
CA CYS A 53 -14.12 4.11 1.59
C CYS A 53 -12.77 4.60 1.05
N CYS A 54 -11.67 4.31 1.76
CA CYS A 54 -10.33 4.78 1.38
C CYS A 54 -9.90 4.41 -0.05
N ASN A 55 -10.43 3.32 -0.64
CA ASN A 55 -10.21 2.97 -2.05
C ASN A 55 -10.55 4.11 -3.02
N ASP A 56 -11.46 5.01 -2.65
CA ASP A 56 -11.99 6.06 -3.54
C ASP A 56 -11.09 7.31 -3.59
N PHE A 57 -10.11 7.41 -2.68
CA PHE A 57 -9.27 8.60 -2.56
C PHE A 57 -7.82 8.33 -2.14
N SER A 58 -7.37 7.07 -2.22
CA SER A 58 -6.00 6.70 -1.85
C SER A 58 -5.31 5.88 -2.93
N ILE A 59 -3.98 5.88 -2.87
CA ILE A 59 -3.12 5.09 -3.74
C ILE A 59 -2.50 3.95 -2.92
N GLY A 60 -3.03 2.74 -3.08
CA GLY A 60 -2.46 1.52 -2.48
C GLY A 60 -1.10 1.11 -3.08
N ILE A 61 -0.10 0.99 -2.21
CA ILE A 61 1.24 0.47 -2.52
C ILE A 61 1.48 -0.74 -1.64
N GLU A 62 1.65 -1.91 -2.27
CA GLU A 62 2.03 -3.14 -1.59
C GLU A 62 3.54 -3.29 -1.55
N LEU A 63 4.07 -3.78 -0.44
CA LEU A 63 5.46 -4.24 -0.35
C LEU A 63 5.45 -5.75 -0.14
N GLU A 64 6.18 -6.49 -0.99
CA GLU A 64 6.32 -7.94 -0.85
C GLU A 64 6.97 -8.28 0.51
N GLY A 65 6.24 -8.99 1.35
CA GLY A 65 6.66 -9.39 2.69
C GLY A 65 6.03 -10.72 3.08
N ASP A 66 6.59 -11.34 4.11
CA ASP A 66 6.16 -12.64 4.64
C ASP A 66 5.67 -12.54 6.10
N GLY A 67 5.50 -11.33 6.61
CA GLY A 67 5.09 -11.05 8.00
C GLY A 67 6.15 -11.35 9.06
N THR A 68 7.28 -11.96 8.72
CA THR A 68 8.30 -12.41 9.68
C THR A 68 9.58 -11.59 9.57
N HIS A 69 10.05 -11.34 8.35
CA HIS A 69 11.27 -10.61 8.05
C HIS A 69 11.03 -9.11 7.90
N ARG A 70 12.08 -8.33 8.17
CA ARG A 70 12.10 -6.90 7.84
C ARG A 70 12.03 -6.71 6.32
N PHE A 71 11.39 -5.61 5.92
CA PHE A 71 11.45 -5.12 4.54
C PHE A 71 12.89 -4.72 4.19
N THR A 72 13.25 -4.90 2.93
CA THR A 72 14.63 -4.78 2.49
C THR A 72 15.02 -3.33 2.17
N GLU A 73 16.32 -3.06 2.17
CA GLU A 73 16.89 -1.79 1.71
C GLU A 73 16.40 -1.39 0.30
N PRO A 74 16.43 -2.27 -0.72
CA PRO A 74 15.86 -1.97 -2.03
C PRO A 74 14.38 -1.57 -2.01
N GLN A 75 13.57 -2.17 -1.14
CA GLN A 75 12.15 -1.82 -1.02
C GLN A 75 11.96 -0.39 -0.51
N TYR A 76 12.64 -0.01 0.57
CA TYR A 76 12.55 1.35 1.11
C TYR A 76 13.07 2.39 0.12
N ARG A 77 14.16 2.10 -0.59
CA ARG A 77 14.70 2.99 -1.63
C ARG A 77 13.71 3.17 -2.77
N ARG A 78 13.07 2.09 -3.22
CA ARG A 78 12.04 2.16 -4.26
C ARG A 78 10.82 2.94 -3.78
N LEU A 79 10.36 2.67 -2.56
CA LEU A 79 9.21 3.35 -1.97
C LEU A 79 9.45 4.86 -1.88
N SER A 80 10.61 5.29 -1.41
CA SER A 80 10.96 6.72 -1.28
C SER A 80 10.90 7.42 -2.65
N ARG A 81 11.49 6.82 -3.69
CA ARG A 81 11.43 7.35 -5.06
C ARG A 81 10.00 7.39 -5.60
N LEU A 82 9.22 6.34 -5.36
CA LEU A 82 7.81 6.30 -5.77
C LEU A 82 7.00 7.40 -5.09
N LEU A 83 7.18 7.62 -3.78
CA LEU A 83 6.52 8.69 -3.06
C LEU A 83 6.84 10.07 -3.66
N ALA A 84 8.12 10.35 -3.98
CA ALA A 84 8.48 11.59 -4.66
C ALA A 84 7.74 11.77 -6.00
N MET A 85 7.70 10.71 -6.83
CA MET A 85 7.01 10.75 -8.12
C MET A 85 5.51 10.96 -7.98
N LEU A 86 4.87 10.28 -7.02
CA LEU A 86 3.44 10.41 -6.77
C LEU A 86 3.08 11.82 -6.27
N ARG A 87 3.90 12.39 -5.38
CA ARG A 87 3.71 13.78 -4.90
C ARG A 87 3.86 14.83 -5.98
N ALA A 88 4.72 14.59 -6.96
CA ALA A 88 4.86 15.49 -8.10
C ALA A 88 3.59 15.52 -8.98
N ARG A 89 2.74 14.48 -8.91
CA ARG A 89 1.51 14.35 -9.71
C ARG A 89 0.24 14.60 -8.91
N HIS A 90 0.25 14.29 -7.62
CA HIS A 90 -0.92 14.29 -6.76
C HIS A 90 -0.64 15.11 -5.50
N PRO A 91 -1.63 15.84 -4.97
CA PRO A 91 -1.47 16.67 -3.76
C PRO A 91 -1.48 15.82 -2.47
N LEU A 92 -0.61 14.81 -2.41
CA LEU A 92 -0.51 13.87 -1.28
C LEU A 92 0.04 14.58 -0.04
N ARG A 93 -0.72 14.48 1.06
CA ARG A 93 -0.35 15.02 2.38
C ARG A 93 -0.14 13.94 3.43
N TRP A 94 -0.69 12.75 3.20
CA TRP A 94 -0.77 11.69 4.19
C TRP A 94 -0.20 10.39 3.67
N ILE A 95 0.43 9.64 4.56
CA ILE A 95 0.78 8.23 4.37
C ILE A 95 0.27 7.45 5.58
N ALA A 96 -0.41 6.35 5.33
CA ALA A 96 -0.99 5.51 6.36
C ALA A 96 -0.69 4.04 6.05
N GLY A 97 -0.54 3.24 7.09
CA GLY A 97 -0.59 1.79 7.00
C GLY A 97 -2.05 1.32 6.91
N HIS A 98 -2.24 0.07 6.50
CA HIS A 98 -3.58 -0.51 6.48
C HIS A 98 -4.17 -0.62 7.89
N SER A 99 -3.32 -0.87 8.88
CA SER A 99 -3.65 -0.85 10.30
C SER A 99 -4.26 0.48 10.76
N ASP A 100 -3.84 1.59 10.17
CA ASP A 100 -4.27 2.93 10.60
C ASP A 100 -5.68 3.24 10.08
N ILE A 101 -6.05 2.70 8.89
CA ILE A 101 -7.35 2.96 8.25
C ILE A 101 -8.39 1.86 8.47
N ALA A 102 -7.97 0.71 8.99
CA ALA A 102 -8.83 -0.44 9.26
C ALA A 102 -8.45 -1.13 10.57
N PRO A 103 -8.46 -0.41 11.71
CA PRO A 103 -8.06 -0.95 13.00
C PRO A 103 -8.91 -2.16 13.39
N GLY A 104 -8.28 -3.17 14.00
CA GLY A 104 -8.92 -4.43 14.39
C GLY A 104 -9.11 -5.44 13.25
N ARG A 105 -9.18 -4.99 11.98
CA ARG A 105 -9.28 -5.88 10.81
C ARG A 105 -7.93 -6.13 10.14
N LYS A 106 -7.04 -5.14 10.13
CA LYS A 106 -5.75 -5.18 9.43
C LYS A 106 -4.61 -4.78 10.35
N HIS A 107 -3.45 -5.38 10.11
CA HIS A 107 -2.25 -5.21 10.94
C HIS A 107 -1.03 -4.76 10.13
N ASP A 108 -1.10 -4.85 8.80
CA ASP A 108 -0.03 -4.43 7.89
C ASP A 108 0.09 -2.89 7.80
N PRO A 109 1.31 -2.36 7.57
CA PRO A 109 2.54 -3.10 7.23
C PRO A 109 3.25 -3.73 8.44
N GLY A 110 2.71 -3.54 9.65
CA GLY A 110 3.15 -4.22 10.85
C GLY A 110 4.47 -3.71 11.44
N PRO A 111 4.93 -4.30 12.55
CA PRO A 111 6.07 -3.80 13.32
C PRO A 111 7.43 -3.97 12.62
N ARG A 112 7.47 -4.71 11.50
CA ARG A 112 8.68 -4.92 10.69
C ARG A 112 8.90 -3.81 9.66
N PHE A 113 7.91 -2.94 9.46
CA PHE A 113 8.01 -1.77 8.61
C PHE A 113 8.55 -0.58 9.41
N ASP A 114 9.60 0.05 8.89
CA ASP A 114 10.29 1.15 9.53
C ASP A 114 9.70 2.49 9.06
N TRP A 115 8.68 2.96 9.79
CA TRP A 115 8.06 4.25 9.52
C TRP A 115 9.01 5.42 9.72
N ALA A 116 9.91 5.34 10.71
CA ALA A 116 10.87 6.42 10.98
C ALA A 116 11.79 6.62 9.78
N ARG A 117 12.26 5.52 9.19
CA ARG A 117 13.06 5.54 7.96
C ARG A 117 12.33 6.18 6.79
N VAL A 118 11.05 5.86 6.57
CA VAL A 118 10.27 6.44 5.47
C VAL A 118 10.03 7.92 5.69
N LEU A 119 9.67 8.33 6.91
CA LEU A 119 9.38 9.73 7.23
C LEU A 119 10.64 10.62 7.27
N ALA A 120 11.81 10.04 7.56
CA ALA A 120 13.08 10.75 7.50
C ALA A 120 13.60 10.96 6.07
N ALA A 121 13.07 10.24 5.07
CA ALA A 121 13.51 10.37 3.69
C ALA A 121 13.15 11.76 3.14
N PRO A 122 14.09 12.49 2.50
CA PRO A 122 13.83 13.79 1.89
C PRO A 122 12.63 13.77 0.92
N GLU A 123 12.44 12.66 0.21
CA GLU A 123 11.35 12.42 -0.72
C GLU A 123 9.96 12.46 -0.06
N ALA A 124 9.89 12.07 1.22
CA ALA A 124 8.66 12.04 2.01
C ALA A 124 8.40 13.38 2.74
N ARG A 125 9.28 14.37 2.64
CA ARG A 125 9.19 15.63 3.39
C ARG A 125 7.85 16.34 3.16
N GLY A 126 7.09 16.56 4.23
CA GLY A 126 5.77 17.21 4.18
C GLY A 126 4.59 16.25 3.97
N ILE A 127 4.85 14.94 3.85
CA ILE A 127 3.85 13.91 4.11
C ILE A 127 3.89 13.59 5.61
N ALA A 128 2.71 13.45 6.22
CA ALA A 128 2.56 13.05 7.61
C ALA A 128 1.86 11.69 7.75
N ARG A 129 2.08 11.00 8.87
CA ARG A 129 1.22 9.89 9.30
C ARG A 129 0.04 10.44 10.12
N PRO A 130 -1.14 9.80 10.07
CA PRO A 130 -2.17 10.05 11.07
C PRO A 130 -1.60 9.66 12.45
N LEU A 131 -1.83 10.50 13.45
CA LEU A 131 -1.47 10.22 14.84
C LEU A 131 -2.40 9.15 15.43
#